data_AF-A0A6G3WI54-F1
#
_entry.id   AF-A0A6G3WI54-F1
#
_cell.length_a   1.000
_cell.length_b   1.000
_cell.length_c   1.000
_cell.angle_alpha   90.00
_cell.angle_beta   90.00
_cell.angle_gamma   90.00
#
_symmetry.space_group_name_H-M   'P 1'
#
loop_
_entity.id
_entity.type
_entity.pdbx_description
1 polymer ?
#
loop_
_entity_poly.entity_id
_entity_poly.type
_entity_poly.pdbx_seq_one_letter_code
_entity_poly.pdbx_strand_id
1 'polypeptide(L)'
;MSGIDVGEELGARAAQARALSLLRIRSRALAVAILPAAVAVVLFAAGAQGHLAGPAWDTVRWSVLGFAVVVLLVTVLVAVSVARARPAVSPTVPVPEEGAPDLYRLVRDLADRLDVPAPSAIALTPDCDSWLE
;
A
#
# COMPACT_ATOMS: atom_id res chain seq x y z
N MET A 1 30.58 -1.44 -20.05
CA MET A 1 30.19 -1.05 -18.67
C MET A 1 29.00 -0.08 -18.62
N SER A 2 28.15 0.01 -19.67
CA SER A 2 27.01 0.96 -19.74
C SER A 2 25.62 0.30 -19.76
N GLY A 3 25.54 -1.03 -19.72
CA GLY A 3 24.25 -1.75 -19.79
C GLY A 3 23.57 -1.92 -18.43
N ILE A 4 24.35 -2.07 -17.35
CA ILE A 4 23.84 -2.27 -15.98
C ILE A 4 23.25 -0.96 -15.43
N ASP A 5 23.94 0.15 -15.68
CA ASP A 5 23.55 1.51 -15.25
C ASP A 5 22.18 1.94 -15.83
N VAL A 6 21.94 1.65 -17.12
CA VAL A 6 20.66 1.95 -17.78
C VAL A 6 19.52 1.07 -17.24
N GLY A 7 19.79 -0.21 -16.93
CA GLY A 7 18.80 -1.11 -16.35
C GLY A 7 18.38 -0.69 -14.93
N GLU A 8 19.34 -0.29 -14.11
CA GLU A 8 19.12 0.16 -12.73
C GLU A 8 18.35 1.49 -12.68
N GLU A 9 18.66 2.44 -13.57
CA GLU A 9 17.90 3.68 -13.71
C GLU A 9 16.44 3.45 -14.16
N LEU A 10 16.21 2.52 -15.07
CA LEU A 10 14.86 2.18 -15.54
C LEU A 10 14.05 1.47 -14.43
N GLY A 11 14.68 0.59 -13.66
CA GLY A 11 14.08 -0.05 -12.49
C GLY A 11 13.69 0.95 -11.39
N ALA A 12 14.58 1.89 -11.07
CA ALA A 12 14.31 2.95 -10.10
C ALA A 12 13.14 3.85 -10.53
N ARG A 13 13.08 4.22 -11.82
CA ARG A 13 11.97 5.03 -12.37
C ARG A 13 10.65 4.26 -12.35
N ALA A 14 10.65 2.96 -12.66
CA ALA A 14 9.46 2.11 -12.59
C ALA A 14 8.95 1.97 -11.14
N ALA A 15 9.85 1.78 -10.17
CA ALA A 15 9.52 1.74 -8.75
C ALA A 15 8.93 3.07 -8.26
N GLN A 16 9.53 4.21 -8.66
CA GLN A 16 9.04 5.53 -8.30
C GLN A 16 7.66 5.84 -8.92
N ALA A 17 7.43 5.42 -10.17
CA ALA A 17 6.13 5.54 -10.83
C ALA A 17 5.03 4.72 -10.12
N ARG A 18 5.36 3.50 -9.67
CA ARG A 18 4.46 2.64 -8.88
C ARG A 18 4.21 3.20 -7.48
N ALA A 19 5.22 3.76 -6.82
CA ALA A 19 5.04 4.42 -5.52
C ALA A 19 4.09 5.62 -5.62
N LEU A 20 4.26 6.47 -6.64
CA LEU A 20 3.39 7.61 -6.89
C LEU A 20 1.96 7.19 -7.27
N SER A 21 1.79 6.10 -8.02
CA SER A 21 0.46 5.58 -8.35
C SER A 21 -0.27 5.08 -7.10
N LEU A 22 0.41 4.37 -6.21
CA LEU A 22 -0.14 3.92 -4.93
C LEU A 22 -0.52 5.09 -4.02
N LEU A 23 0.32 6.12 -3.93
CA LEU A 23 0.02 7.34 -3.18
C LEU A 23 -1.21 8.07 -3.75
N ARG A 24 -1.34 8.13 -5.09
CA ARG A 24 -2.51 8.72 -5.76
C ARG A 24 -3.79 7.92 -5.54
N ILE A 25 -3.70 6.58 -5.54
CA ILE A 25 -4.84 5.72 -5.26
C ILE A 25 -5.27 5.89 -3.80
N ARG A 26 -4.31 5.89 -2.87
CA ARG A 26 -4.58 6.11 -1.45
C ARG A 26 -5.21 7.49 -1.21
N SER A 27 -4.67 8.55 -1.81
CA SER A 27 -5.21 9.91 -1.65
C SER A 27 -6.59 10.06 -2.29
N ARG A 28 -6.84 9.45 -3.45
CA ARG A 28 -8.17 9.42 -4.07
C ARG A 28 -9.17 8.63 -3.25
N ALA A 29 -8.77 7.49 -2.69
CA ALA A 29 -9.62 6.70 -1.81
C ALA A 29 -9.99 7.51 -0.55
N LEU A 30 -9.03 8.22 0.03
CA LEU A 30 -9.25 9.10 1.18
C LEU A 30 -10.17 10.29 0.82
N ALA A 31 -9.96 10.89 -0.36
CA ALA A 31 -10.82 11.96 -0.85
C ALA A 31 -12.26 11.48 -1.07
N VAL A 32 -12.46 10.32 -1.71
CA VAL A 32 -13.79 9.72 -1.94
C VAL A 32 -14.47 9.35 -0.61
N ALA A 33 -13.71 8.98 0.41
CA ALA A 33 -14.26 8.71 1.74
C ALA A 33 -14.67 9.99 2.50
N ILE A 34 -13.90 11.08 2.38
CA ILE A 34 -14.13 12.34 3.12
C ILE A 34 -15.17 13.25 2.44
N LEU A 35 -15.23 13.28 1.11
CA LEU A 35 -16.11 14.18 0.34
C LEU A 35 -17.60 14.09 0.75
N PRO A 36 -18.19 12.90 0.94
CA PRO A 36 -19.59 12.78 1.31
C PRO A 36 -19.87 13.24 2.75
N ALA A 37 -18.90 13.05 3.65
CA ALA A 37 -19.00 13.53 5.04
C ALA A 37 -18.98 15.07 5.08
N ALA A 38 -18.12 15.71 4.28
CA ALA A 38 -18.09 17.16 4.15
C ALA A 38 -19.41 17.72 3.58
N VAL A 39 -19.97 17.08 2.55
CA VAL A 39 -21.28 17.47 1.97
C VAL A 39 -22.40 17.33 3.01
N ALA A 40 -22.40 16.28 3.82
CA ALA A 40 -23.39 16.08 4.89
C ALA A 40 -23.31 17.19 5.96
N VAL A 41 -22.11 17.61 6.37
CA VAL A 41 -21.91 18.69 7.34
C VAL A 41 -22.40 20.04 6.79
N VAL A 42 -22.09 20.35 5.52
CA VAL A 42 -22.55 21.61 4.89
C VAL A 42 -24.07 21.65 4.79
N LEU A 43 -24.72 20.55 4.40
CA LEU A 43 -26.18 20.46 4.33
C LEU A 43 -26.83 20.58 5.72
N PHE A 44 -26.22 19.98 6.75
CA PHE A 44 -26.71 20.08 8.13
C PHE A 44 -26.57 21.50 8.71
N ALA A 45 -25.45 22.17 8.45
CA ALA A 45 -25.23 23.56 8.86
C ALA A 45 -26.22 24.53 8.16
N ALA A 46 -26.45 24.35 6.86
CA ALA A 46 -27.44 25.13 6.11
C ALA A 46 -28.87 25.01 6.69
N GLY A 47 -29.22 23.83 7.22
CA GLY A 47 -30.48 23.60 7.93
C GLY A 47 -30.53 24.22 9.33
N ALA A 48 -29.42 24.18 10.07
CA ALA A 48 -29.32 24.76 11.42
C ALA A 48 -29.40 26.29 11.42
N GLN A 49 -28.95 26.95 10.34
CA GLN A 49 -29.09 28.40 10.15
C GLN A 49 -30.53 28.86 9.83
N GLY A 50 -31.52 27.97 9.83
CA GLY A 50 -32.95 28.35 9.78
C GLY A 50 -33.42 28.91 8.43
N HIS A 51 -32.63 28.73 7.36
CA HIS A 51 -32.97 29.25 6.03
C HIS A 51 -34.03 28.41 5.29
N LEU A 52 -34.33 27.18 5.76
CA LEU A 52 -35.35 26.30 5.17
C LEU A 52 -36.19 25.61 6.26
N ALA A 53 -37.46 25.97 6.40
CA ALA A 53 -38.41 25.35 7.33
C ALA A 53 -39.64 24.80 6.58
N GLY A 54 -40.03 23.55 6.88
CA GLY A 54 -41.21 22.87 6.34
C GLY A 54 -41.08 21.34 6.32
N PRO A 55 -42.18 20.56 6.21
CA PRO A 55 -42.16 19.09 6.22
C PRO A 55 -41.32 18.46 5.09
N ALA A 56 -41.12 19.18 3.98
CA ALA A 56 -40.19 18.77 2.93
C ALA A 56 -38.73 18.71 3.40
N TRP A 57 -38.35 19.54 4.37
CA TRP A 57 -37.00 19.62 4.91
C TRP A 57 -36.66 18.42 5.81
N ASP A 58 -37.65 17.88 6.52
CA ASP A 58 -37.47 16.67 7.34
C ASP A 58 -37.13 15.45 6.49
N THR A 59 -37.81 15.28 5.34
CA THR A 59 -37.51 14.21 4.38
C THR A 59 -36.10 14.33 3.80
N VAL A 60 -35.66 15.56 3.52
CA VAL A 60 -34.29 15.83 3.07
C VAL A 60 -33.29 15.48 4.16
N ARG A 61 -33.57 15.86 5.42
CA ARG A 61 -32.71 15.56 6.58
C ARG A 61 -32.53 14.06 6.79
N TRP A 62 -33.61 13.29 6.71
CA TRP A 62 -33.55 11.82 6.83
C TRP A 62 -32.82 11.16 5.65
N SER A 63 -33.03 11.65 4.43
CA SER A 63 -32.30 11.17 3.25
C SER A 63 -30.79 11.38 3.38
N VAL A 64 -30.37 12.57 3.84
CA VAL A 64 -28.95 12.91 4.06
C VAL A 64 -28.36 12.07 5.20
N LEU A 65 -29.10 11.86 6.29
CA LEU A 65 -28.65 11.00 7.39
C LEU A 65 -28.46 9.55 6.92
N GLY A 66 -29.40 9.00 6.17
CA GLY A 66 -29.29 7.66 5.59
C GLY A 66 -28.10 7.53 4.66
N PHE A 67 -27.89 8.52 3.78
CA PHE A 67 -26.74 8.56 2.89
C PHE A 67 -25.40 8.63 3.66
N ALA A 68 -25.32 9.46 4.70
CA ALA A 68 -24.15 9.56 5.56
C ALA A 68 -23.81 8.22 6.25
N VAL A 69 -24.82 7.51 6.75
CA VAL A 69 -24.66 6.17 7.35
C VAL A 69 -24.14 5.17 6.32
N VAL A 70 -24.69 5.17 5.09
CA VAL A 70 -24.22 4.27 4.01
C VAL A 70 -22.76 4.53 3.67
N VAL A 71 -22.34 5.79 3.53
CA VAL A 71 -20.93 6.13 3.26
C VAL A 71 -20.04 5.67 4.40
N LEU A 72 -20.46 5.87 5.65
CA LEU A 72 -19.69 5.45 6.82
C LEU A 72 -19.53 3.92 6.85
N LEU A 73 -20.59 3.17 6.54
CA LEU A 73 -20.57 1.71 6.45
C LEU A 73 -19.62 1.22 5.34
N VAL A 74 -19.67 1.84 4.15
CA VAL A 74 -18.74 1.52 3.05
C VAL A 74 -17.29 1.79 3.47
N THR A 75 -17.05 2.91 4.16
CA THR A 75 -15.71 3.28 4.64
C THR A 75 -15.19 2.26 5.66
N VAL A 76 -16.02 1.83 6.61
CA VAL A 76 -15.68 0.80 7.58
C VAL A 76 -15.40 -0.53 6.88
N LEU A 77 -16.21 -0.93 5.88
CA LEU A 77 -16.01 -2.17 5.14
C LEU A 77 -14.67 -2.17 4.39
N VAL A 78 -14.31 -1.04 3.76
CA VAL A 78 -13.02 -0.87 3.07
C VAL A 78 -11.86 -0.86 4.08
N ALA A 79 -12.00 -0.17 5.21
CA ALA A 79 -10.96 -0.16 6.25
C ALA A 79 -10.71 -1.57 6.81
N VAL A 80 -11.78 -2.33 7.05
CA VAL A 80 -11.69 -3.72 7.51
C VAL A 80 -11.11 -4.62 6.44
N SER A 81 -11.46 -4.47 5.17
CA SER A 81 -10.90 -5.29 4.09
C SER A 81 -9.40 -5.05 3.93
N VAL A 82 -8.96 -3.80 4.02
CA VAL A 82 -7.54 -3.43 4.01
C VAL A 82 -6.81 -3.96 5.24
N ALA A 83 -7.40 -3.83 6.44
CA ALA A 83 -6.81 -4.37 7.67
C ALA A 83 -6.72 -5.92 7.66
N ARG A 84 -7.63 -6.58 6.95
CA ARG A 84 -7.63 -8.03 6.75
C ARG A 84 -6.72 -8.48 5.61
N ALA A 85 -6.34 -7.60 4.70
CA ALA A 85 -5.39 -7.93 3.66
C ALA A 85 -4.05 -8.25 4.33
N ARG A 86 -3.69 -9.54 4.37
CA ARG A 86 -2.36 -9.93 4.83
C ARG A 86 -1.35 -9.46 3.78
N PRO A 87 -0.32 -8.69 4.16
CA PRO A 87 0.76 -8.36 3.25
C PRO A 87 1.34 -9.66 2.67
N ALA A 88 1.59 -9.70 1.37
CA ALA A 88 2.37 -10.78 0.78
C ALA A 88 3.78 -10.69 1.35
N VAL A 89 4.07 -11.50 2.36
CA VAL A 89 5.40 -11.59 2.96
C VAL A 89 6.18 -12.58 2.10
N SER A 90 7.17 -12.12 1.34
CA SER A 90 8.14 -13.02 0.73
C SER A 90 8.93 -13.67 1.87
N PRO A 91 8.83 -14.99 2.07
CA PRO A 91 9.46 -15.63 3.22
C PRO A 91 10.97 -15.55 3.06
N THR A 92 11.63 -14.76 3.91
CA THR A 92 13.08 -14.82 4.08
C THR A 92 13.39 -16.01 4.97
N VAL A 93 13.87 -17.09 4.37
CA VAL A 93 14.18 -18.35 5.05
C VAL A 93 15.66 -18.36 5.42
N PRO A 94 16.03 -18.35 6.71
CA PRO A 94 17.44 -18.46 7.11
C PRO A 94 17.96 -19.86 6.74
N VAL A 95 19.19 -19.92 6.22
CA VAL A 95 19.85 -21.19 5.87
C VAL A 95 20.94 -21.46 6.90
N PRO A 96 20.80 -22.47 7.76
CA PRO A 96 21.86 -22.85 8.69
C PRO A 96 23.07 -23.38 7.93
N GLU A 97 24.28 -23.07 8.42
CA GLU A 97 25.53 -23.53 7.79
C GLU A 97 25.63 -25.06 7.73
N GLU A 98 25.10 -25.75 8.75
CA GLU A 98 25.00 -27.21 8.79
C GLU A 98 24.13 -27.79 7.67
N GLY A 99 23.09 -27.04 7.24
CA GLY A 99 22.16 -27.48 6.21
C GLY A 99 22.65 -27.24 4.78
N ALA A 100 23.63 -26.35 4.58
CA ALA A 100 24.14 -26.00 3.25
C ALA A 100 25.63 -25.59 3.28
N PRO A 101 26.55 -26.48 3.70
CA PRO A 101 27.96 -26.12 3.88
C PRO A 101 28.63 -25.70 2.57
N ASP A 102 28.25 -26.28 1.44
CA ASP A 102 28.83 -25.96 0.13
C ASP A 102 28.39 -24.57 -0.36
N LEU A 103 27.16 -24.15 -0.04
CA LEU A 103 26.70 -22.80 -0.33
C LEU A 103 27.53 -21.76 0.45
N TYR A 104 27.77 -22.02 1.73
CA TYR A 104 28.63 -21.16 2.55
C TYR A 104 30.07 -21.11 2.02
N ARG A 105 30.61 -22.23 1.51
CA ARG A 105 31.94 -22.25 0.86
C ARG A 105 31.96 -21.42 -0.42
N LEU A 106 30.96 -21.59 -1.29
CA LEU A 106 30.85 -20.84 -2.55
C LEU A 106 30.76 -19.33 -2.29
N VAL A 107 29.94 -18.91 -1.32
CA VAL A 107 29.78 -17.50 -0.97
C VAL A 107 31.06 -16.93 -0.37
N ARG A 108 31.78 -17.69 0.46
CA ARG A 108 33.08 -17.29 1.01
C ARG A 108 34.14 -17.15 -0.09
N ASP A 109 34.28 -18.13 -0.97
CA ASP A 109 35.21 -18.05 -2.11
C ASP A 109 34.88 -16.87 -3.03
N LEU A 110 33.60 -16.58 -3.25
CA LEU A 110 33.18 -15.40 -4.00
C LEU A 110 33.54 -14.10 -3.28
N ALA A 111 33.32 -14.02 -1.96
CA ALA A 111 33.69 -12.85 -1.16
C ALA A 111 35.21 -12.61 -1.19
N ASP A 112 36.00 -13.67 -1.07
CA ASP A 112 37.46 -13.62 -1.16
C ASP A 112 37.93 -13.12 -2.53
N ARG A 113 37.32 -13.60 -3.63
CA ARG A 113 37.64 -13.14 -5.00
C ARG A 113 37.26 -11.69 -5.26
N LEU A 114 36.23 -11.18 -4.57
CA LEU A 114 35.77 -9.81 -4.68
C LEU A 114 36.44 -8.87 -3.66
N ASP A 115 37.33 -9.39 -2.80
CA ASP A 115 38.02 -8.66 -1.72
C ASP A 115 37.04 -7.96 -0.75
N VAL A 116 35.94 -8.64 -0.43
CA VAL A 116 34.91 -8.16 0.50
C VAL A 116 34.79 -9.08 1.73
N PRO A 117 34.39 -8.56 2.90
CA PRO A 117 34.25 -9.39 4.10
C PRO A 117 33.15 -10.45 3.91
N ALA A 118 33.48 -11.69 4.30
CA ALA A 118 32.53 -12.80 4.22
C ALA A 118 31.29 -12.57 5.11
N PRO A 119 30.08 -12.89 4.62
CA PRO A 119 28.86 -12.75 5.39
C PRO A 119 28.79 -13.75 6.55
N SER A 120 28.21 -13.31 7.67
CA SER A 120 28.06 -14.13 8.89
C SER A 120 26.86 -15.09 8.86
N ALA A 121 25.91 -14.88 7.94
CA ALA A 121 24.73 -15.72 7.76
C ALA A 121 24.17 -15.57 6.34
N ILE A 122 23.50 -16.61 5.86
CA ILE A 122 22.82 -16.62 4.55
C ILE A 122 21.33 -16.83 4.78
N ALA A 123 20.50 -16.06 4.07
CA ALA A 123 19.06 -16.24 4.03
C ALA A 123 18.59 -16.21 2.57
N LEU A 124 17.64 -17.08 2.24
CA LEU A 124 17.03 -17.16 0.92
C LEU A 124 15.73 -16.38 0.93
N THR A 125 15.62 -15.42 0.02
CA THR A 125 14.38 -14.73 -0.29
C THR A 125 14.01 -15.08 -1.73
N PRO A 126 12.82 -15.66 -1.98
CA PRO A 126 12.38 -15.90 -3.35
C PRO A 126 12.21 -14.56 -4.05
N ASP A 127 12.98 -14.35 -5.10
CA ASP A 127 12.85 -13.17 -5.95
C ASP A 127 11.75 -13.43 -6.99
N CYS A 128 10.67 -12.66 -6.90
CA CYS A 128 9.52 -12.78 -7.80
C CYS A 128 9.65 -11.92 -9.05
N ASP A 129 10.59 -10.97 -9.09
CA ASP A 129 10.71 -10.01 -10.20
C ASP A 129 11.49 -10.61 -11.39
N SER A 130 12.51 -11.44 -11.12
CA SER A 130 13.31 -12.12 -12.16
C SER A 130 12.55 -13.12 -13.03
N TRP A 131 11.30 -13.46 -12.69
CA TRP A 131 10.43 -14.34 -13.50
C TRP A 131 9.52 -13.58 -14.47
N LEU A 132 9.49 -12.25 -14.41
CA LEU A 132 8.61 -11.39 -15.21
C LEU A 132 9.32 -10.66 -16.37
N GLU A 133 10.65 -10.79 -16.48
CA GLU A 133 11.46 -10.34 -17.61
C GLU A 133 11.72 -11.48 -18.61
#